data_AF-A0A1H9DIB7-F1
#
_entry.id   AF-A0A1H9DIB7-F1
#
_cell.length_a   1.000
_cell.length_b   1.000
_cell.length_c   1.000
_cell.angle_alpha   90.00
_cell.angle_beta   90.00
_cell.angle_gamma   90.00
#
_symmetry.space_group_name_H-M   'P 1'
#
loop_
_entity.id
_entity.type
_entity.pdbx_description
1 polymer ?
#
loop_
_entity_poly.entity_id
_entity_poly.type
_entity_poly.pdbx_seq_one_letter_code
_entity_poly.pdbx_strand_id
1 'polypeptide(L)'
;MRNSFKLKLLAAAILMTSSVTHAAPNVMGNWGVHDDPVEHASVLLGVGAGSFDHVFTFNLANWNGLVSIAVTNDFGKFNINGSSLQLWKETSADGNYTNDTSLGSFAFDSSSVGMDFGNLGPGNYYYEITGTVLGLKGGSYTVDSYISPVPEPETYAMLLAGLGMIGFSVRRRRPI
;
A
#
# COMPACT_ATOMS: atom_id res chain seq x y z
N MET A 1 11.25 -16.76 -72.29
CA MET A 1 10.61 -15.82 -71.33
C MET A 1 10.10 -16.65 -70.17
N ARG A 2 10.76 -16.61 -69.01
CA ARG A 2 10.47 -17.44 -67.83
C ARG A 2 10.07 -16.48 -66.71
N ASN A 3 8.77 -16.31 -66.47
CA ASN A 3 8.27 -15.48 -65.37
C ASN A 3 8.17 -16.34 -64.10
N SER A 4 9.09 -16.15 -63.16
CA SER A 4 9.03 -16.74 -61.83
C SER A 4 8.20 -15.85 -60.90
N PHE A 5 6.93 -16.21 -60.68
CA PHE A 5 6.13 -15.62 -59.60
C PHE A 5 6.54 -16.23 -58.27
N LYS A 6 7.22 -15.43 -57.42
CA LYS A 6 7.49 -15.79 -56.02
C LYS A 6 6.26 -15.42 -55.18
N LEU A 7 5.55 -16.41 -54.65
CA LEU A 7 4.45 -16.20 -53.71
C LEU A 7 5.04 -15.94 -52.32
N LYS A 8 4.94 -14.70 -51.82
CA LYS A 8 5.31 -14.35 -50.44
C LYS A 8 4.10 -14.64 -49.54
N LEU A 9 4.20 -15.68 -48.71
CA LEU A 9 3.20 -15.96 -47.68
C LEU A 9 3.49 -15.04 -46.47
N LEU A 10 2.68 -14.01 -46.29
CA LEU A 10 2.74 -13.13 -45.13
C LEU A 10 1.81 -13.70 -44.05
N ALA A 11 2.37 -14.37 -43.05
CA ALA A 11 1.63 -14.81 -41.87
C ALA A 11 1.42 -13.60 -40.94
N ALA A 12 0.20 -13.10 -40.88
CA ALA A 12 -0.21 -12.13 -39.87
C ALA A 12 -0.49 -12.88 -38.56
N ALA A 13 0.39 -12.76 -37.58
CA ALA A 13 0.12 -13.23 -36.22
C ALA A 13 -0.85 -12.25 -35.55
N ILE A 14 -2.11 -12.63 -35.41
CA ILE A 14 -3.08 -11.93 -34.58
C ILE A 14 -2.74 -12.29 -33.13
N LEU A 15 -2.05 -11.39 -32.44
CA LEU A 15 -1.86 -11.46 -30.99
C LEU A 15 -3.22 -11.19 -30.35
N MET A 16 -3.98 -12.24 -30.03
CA MET A 16 -5.19 -12.11 -29.23
C MET A 16 -4.77 -11.84 -27.78
N THR A 17 -4.65 -10.56 -27.42
CA THR A 17 -4.62 -10.15 -26.03
C THR A 17 -6.01 -10.38 -25.46
N SER A 18 -6.21 -11.48 -24.74
CA SER A 18 -7.39 -11.65 -23.90
C SER A 18 -7.29 -10.65 -22.74
N SER A 19 -7.91 -9.49 -22.88
CA SER A 19 -8.17 -8.63 -21.74
C SER A 19 -9.19 -9.34 -20.86
N VAL A 20 -8.73 -10.04 -19.83
CA VAL A 20 -9.61 -10.40 -18.71
C VAL A 20 -10.09 -9.09 -18.11
N THR A 21 -11.38 -8.82 -18.24
CA THR A 21 -12.05 -7.73 -17.51
C THR A 21 -12.06 -8.13 -16.05
N HIS A 22 -11.02 -7.75 -15.29
CA HIS A 22 -11.12 -7.73 -13.84
C HIS A 22 -12.20 -6.71 -13.48
N ALA A 23 -13.14 -7.09 -12.62
CA ALA A 23 -14.10 -6.14 -12.08
C ALA A 23 -13.32 -5.05 -11.34
N ALA A 24 -13.72 -3.78 -11.50
CA ALA A 24 -13.08 -2.69 -10.77
C ALA A 24 -13.28 -2.89 -9.26
N PRO A 25 -12.28 -2.57 -8.43
CA PRO A 25 -12.38 -2.70 -6.98
C PRO A 25 -13.50 -1.82 -6.43
N ASN A 26 -14.01 -2.18 -5.25
CA ASN A 26 -14.97 -1.36 -4.53
C ASN A 26 -14.25 -0.28 -3.71
N VAL A 27 -14.48 0.99 -4.01
CA VAL A 27 -13.92 2.10 -3.23
C VAL A 27 -14.71 2.25 -1.94
N MET A 28 -14.08 1.86 -0.83
CA MET A 28 -14.69 1.85 0.50
C MET A 28 -14.63 3.21 1.18
N GLY A 29 -13.62 4.03 0.86
CA GLY A 29 -13.46 5.34 1.47
C GLY A 29 -12.25 6.13 0.96
N ASN A 30 -12.22 7.40 1.34
CA ASN A 30 -11.10 8.31 1.13
C ASN A 30 -10.72 8.91 2.50
N TRP A 31 -9.52 8.63 2.97
CA TRP A 31 -8.95 9.17 4.21
C TRP A 31 -8.42 10.59 4.03
N GLY A 32 -8.32 11.09 2.80
CA GLY A 32 -7.81 12.43 2.51
C GLY A 32 -6.30 12.48 2.71
N VAL A 33 -5.82 13.61 3.25
CA VAL A 33 -4.39 13.79 3.52
C VAL A 33 -4.04 12.92 4.70
N HIS A 34 -3.22 11.91 4.46
CA HIS A 34 -2.72 11.05 5.52
C HIS A 34 -1.84 11.89 6.45
N ASP A 35 -2.26 11.99 7.70
CA ASP A 35 -1.58 12.72 8.77
C ASP A 35 -1.65 11.94 10.10
N ASP A 36 -1.43 12.63 11.22
CA ASP A 36 -1.61 12.09 12.57
C ASP A 36 -2.86 12.77 13.14
N PRO A 37 -3.93 12.03 13.55
CA PRO A 37 -3.95 10.66 14.06
C PRO A 37 -4.04 9.51 13.03
N VAL A 38 -3.82 8.28 13.52
CA VAL A 38 -3.93 7.01 12.78
C VAL A 38 -5.17 6.97 11.86
N GLU A 39 -4.97 6.50 10.64
CA GLU A 39 -6.08 6.16 9.74
C GLU A 39 -6.56 4.74 10.04
N HIS A 40 -7.88 4.57 10.11
CA HIS A 40 -8.50 3.30 10.51
C HIS A 40 -9.69 2.95 9.62
N ALA A 41 -9.77 1.68 9.24
CA ALA A 41 -10.98 1.09 8.68
C ALA A 41 -11.29 -0.26 9.33
N SER A 42 -12.58 -0.50 9.58
CA SER A 42 -13.11 -1.79 9.99
C SER A 42 -14.30 -2.13 9.10
N VAL A 43 -14.26 -3.30 8.47
CA VAL A 43 -15.25 -3.71 7.49
C VAL A 43 -15.84 -5.05 7.91
N LEU A 44 -17.18 -5.08 8.01
CA LEU A 44 -17.94 -6.29 8.23
C LEU A 44 -18.52 -6.78 6.90
N LEU A 45 -18.21 -8.02 6.55
CA LEU A 45 -18.70 -8.71 5.37
C LEU A 45 -19.76 -9.73 5.78
N GLY A 46 -20.92 -9.67 5.11
CA GLY A 46 -22.06 -10.53 5.38
C GLY A 46 -21.87 -11.97 4.92
N VAL A 47 -22.83 -12.82 5.28
CA VAL A 47 -22.89 -14.22 4.83
C VAL A 47 -23.02 -14.27 3.31
N GLY A 48 -22.18 -15.08 2.67
CA GLY A 48 -22.23 -15.27 1.22
C GLY A 48 -21.64 -14.11 0.41
N ALA A 49 -20.89 -13.19 1.04
CA ALA A 49 -20.21 -12.09 0.35
C ALA A 49 -19.20 -12.59 -0.72
N GLY A 50 -18.69 -13.81 -0.59
CA GLY A 50 -17.74 -14.39 -1.55
C GLY A 50 -16.39 -13.68 -1.50
N SER A 51 -15.75 -13.54 -2.66
CA SER A 51 -14.52 -12.76 -2.79
C SER A 51 -14.81 -11.27 -2.82
N PHE A 52 -13.96 -10.48 -2.17
CA PHE A 52 -14.03 -9.03 -2.18
C PHE A 52 -12.70 -8.42 -2.62
N ASP A 53 -12.80 -7.21 -3.13
CA ASP A 53 -11.71 -6.36 -3.57
C ASP A 53 -12.08 -4.93 -3.20
N HIS A 54 -11.39 -4.39 -2.21
CA HIS A 54 -11.74 -3.15 -1.52
C HIS A 54 -10.56 -2.17 -1.56
N VAL A 55 -10.85 -0.90 -1.82
CA VAL A 55 -9.84 0.16 -1.92
C VAL A 55 -10.12 1.28 -0.93
N PHE A 56 -9.08 1.70 -0.20
CA PHE A 56 -9.06 2.91 0.62
C PHE A 56 -8.04 3.89 0.05
N THR A 57 -8.51 5.05 -0.36
CA THR A 57 -7.69 6.08 -1.00
C THR A 57 -7.20 7.11 0.02
N PHE A 58 -6.02 7.68 -0.22
CA PHE A 58 -5.46 8.77 0.57
C PHE A 58 -4.40 9.51 -0.26
N ASN A 59 -3.93 10.65 0.24
CA ASN A 59 -2.79 11.35 -0.36
C ASN A 59 -1.75 11.74 0.68
N LEU A 60 -0.48 11.73 0.27
CA LEU A 60 0.63 12.25 1.06
C LEU A 60 0.93 13.69 0.61
N ALA A 61 0.90 14.63 1.55
CA ALA A 61 1.27 16.03 1.27
C ALA A 61 2.79 16.25 1.28
N ASN A 62 3.52 15.43 2.05
CA ASN A 62 4.97 15.54 2.28
C ASN A 62 5.64 14.16 2.15
N TRP A 63 6.97 14.16 2.25
CA TRP A 63 7.72 12.91 2.39
C TRP A 63 7.48 12.31 3.77
N ASN A 64 6.90 11.12 3.82
CA ASN A 64 6.48 10.46 5.05
C ASN A 64 6.86 8.99 5.03
N GLY A 65 7.33 8.46 6.17
CA GLY A 65 7.43 7.01 6.38
C GLY A 65 6.03 6.43 6.56
N LEU A 66 5.62 5.46 5.76
CA LEU A 66 4.25 4.93 5.80
C LEU A 66 4.22 3.50 6.31
N VAL A 67 3.44 3.24 7.36
CA VAL A 67 3.26 1.91 7.95
C VAL A 67 1.79 1.53 7.88
N SER A 68 1.51 0.26 7.57
CA SER A 68 0.16 -0.29 7.67
C SER A 68 0.15 -1.58 8.47
N ILE A 69 -0.98 -1.84 9.12
CA ILE A 69 -1.27 -3.03 9.92
C ILE A 69 -2.65 -3.53 9.48
N ALA A 70 -2.81 -4.84 9.31
CA ALA A 70 -4.10 -5.44 9.04
C ALA A 70 -4.29 -6.77 9.79
N VAL A 71 -5.55 -7.08 10.07
CA VAL A 71 -5.97 -8.34 10.70
C VAL A 71 -7.39 -8.72 10.28
N THR A 72 -7.65 -10.01 10.21
CA THR A 72 -9.00 -10.58 10.05
C THR A 72 -9.49 -11.18 11.37
N ASN A 73 -10.81 -11.16 11.56
CA ASN A 73 -11.45 -11.84 12.67
C ASN A 73 -11.93 -13.22 12.24
N ASP A 74 -11.05 -14.22 12.35
CA ASP A 74 -11.39 -15.60 12.01
C ASP A 74 -11.51 -16.43 13.28
N PHE A 75 -12.71 -16.40 13.84
CA PHE A 75 -13.04 -17.21 15.01
C PHE A 75 -14.42 -17.85 14.87
N GLY A 76 -14.48 -19.16 15.11
CA GLY A 76 -15.72 -19.94 15.10
C GLY A 76 -16.39 -19.96 13.73
N LYS A 77 -17.43 -19.13 13.54
CA LYS A 77 -18.22 -19.05 12.29
C LYS A 77 -17.88 -17.83 11.43
N PHE A 78 -16.97 -16.97 11.88
CA PHE A 78 -16.38 -15.92 11.08
C PHE A 78 -15.09 -16.44 10.45
N ASN A 79 -14.89 -16.17 9.16
CA ASN A 79 -13.66 -16.56 8.47
C ASN A 79 -13.52 -15.78 7.15
N ILE A 80 -12.36 -15.16 6.96
CA ILE A 80 -11.86 -14.63 5.69
C ILE A 80 -10.54 -15.33 5.38
N ASN A 81 -10.47 -16.00 4.23
CA ASN A 81 -9.28 -16.69 3.78
C ASN A 81 -8.60 -15.94 2.64
N GLY A 82 -7.27 -16.07 2.57
CA GLY A 82 -6.46 -15.50 1.50
C GLY A 82 -6.41 -13.98 1.51
N SER A 83 -6.48 -13.36 2.70
CA SER A 83 -6.50 -11.90 2.78
C SER A 83 -5.12 -11.31 2.50
N SER A 84 -5.08 -10.25 1.71
CA SER A 84 -3.88 -9.48 1.43
C SER A 84 -4.18 -8.00 1.45
N LEU A 85 -3.17 -7.21 1.84
CA LEU A 85 -3.15 -5.77 1.68
C LEU A 85 -1.98 -5.41 0.78
N GLN A 86 -2.24 -4.59 -0.23
CA GLN A 86 -1.26 -4.08 -1.16
C GLN A 86 -1.33 -2.56 -1.21
N LEU A 87 -0.16 -1.93 -1.14
CA LEU A 87 -0.04 -0.48 -1.32
C LEU A 87 0.26 -0.17 -2.78
N TRP A 88 -0.46 0.80 -3.31
CA TRP A 88 -0.29 1.31 -4.66
C TRP A 88 -0.08 2.81 -4.66
N LYS A 89 0.69 3.28 -5.65
CA LYS A 89 0.80 4.68 -6.01
C LYS A 89 0.03 4.92 -7.30
N GLU A 90 -0.89 5.88 -7.25
CA GLU A 90 -1.63 6.29 -8.44
C GLU A 90 -0.67 6.92 -9.45
N THR A 91 -0.72 6.41 -10.68
CA THR A 91 0.06 6.93 -11.81
C THR A 91 -0.74 7.96 -12.60
N SER A 92 -2.07 7.93 -12.49
CA SER A 92 -2.98 8.91 -13.08
C SER A 92 -4.26 9.00 -12.24
N ALA A 93 -4.76 10.22 -12.00
CA ALA A 93 -5.99 10.43 -11.25
C ALA A 93 -7.22 10.23 -12.17
N ASP A 94 -7.36 9.02 -12.71
CA ASP A 94 -8.39 8.63 -13.68
C ASP A 94 -9.41 7.61 -13.11
N GLY A 95 -9.23 7.20 -11.86
CA GLY A 95 -10.05 6.17 -11.21
C GLY A 95 -9.83 4.76 -11.77
N ASN A 96 -8.75 4.55 -12.52
CA ASN A 96 -8.35 3.25 -13.05
C ASN A 96 -7.29 2.61 -12.15
N TYR A 97 -7.67 1.58 -11.41
CA TYR A 97 -6.78 0.87 -10.48
C TYR A 97 -5.90 -0.20 -11.14
N THR A 98 -5.92 -0.32 -12.48
CA THR A 98 -5.26 -1.44 -13.21
C THR A 98 -3.87 -1.10 -13.76
N ASN A 99 -3.50 0.18 -13.81
CA ASN A 99 -2.28 0.71 -14.41
C ASN A 99 -1.38 1.44 -13.41
N ASP A 100 -1.61 1.22 -12.12
CA ASP A 100 -0.89 1.87 -11.04
C ASP A 100 0.37 1.11 -10.60
N THR A 101 1.21 1.78 -9.82
CA THR A 101 2.51 1.22 -9.40
C THR A 101 2.39 0.56 -8.03
N SER A 102 2.62 -0.75 -7.96
CA SER A 102 2.68 -1.48 -6.69
C SER A 102 3.93 -1.11 -5.89
N LEU A 103 3.76 -0.85 -4.60
CA LEU A 103 4.84 -0.49 -3.67
C LEU A 103 5.15 -1.60 -2.65
N GLY A 104 4.34 -2.65 -2.61
CA GLY A 104 4.53 -3.78 -1.72
C GLY A 104 3.21 -4.33 -1.19
N SER A 105 3.26 -5.53 -0.62
CA SER A 105 2.09 -6.22 -0.10
C SER A 105 2.45 -7.16 1.04
N PHE A 106 1.47 -7.47 1.89
CA PHE A 106 1.57 -8.55 2.86
C PHE A 106 0.24 -9.31 2.97
N ALA A 107 0.34 -10.60 3.31
CA ALA A 107 -0.82 -11.42 3.63
C ALA A 107 -1.08 -11.39 5.14
N PHE A 108 -2.34 -11.52 5.53
CA PHE A 108 -2.76 -11.56 6.93
C PHE A 108 -3.95 -12.50 7.10
N ASP A 109 -3.99 -13.19 8.24
CA ASP A 109 -5.03 -14.17 8.58
C ASP A 109 -5.00 -14.38 10.10
N SER A 110 -6.08 -13.99 10.79
CA SER A 110 -6.31 -14.15 12.24
C SER A 110 -5.29 -13.52 13.20
N SER A 111 -4.13 -13.11 12.68
CA SER A 111 -3.02 -12.50 13.40
C SER A 111 -2.73 -11.15 12.78
N SER A 112 -2.52 -10.15 13.63
CA SER A 112 -2.13 -8.82 13.17
C SER A 112 -0.76 -8.90 12.50
N VAL A 113 -0.70 -8.42 11.27
CA VAL A 113 0.53 -8.28 10.48
C VAL A 113 0.66 -6.83 10.07
N GLY A 114 1.88 -6.29 10.07
CA GLY A 114 2.15 -4.96 9.56
C GLY A 114 3.39 -4.90 8.70
N MET A 115 3.47 -3.87 7.88
CA MET A 115 4.57 -3.60 6.97
C MET A 115 4.91 -2.11 6.97
N ASP A 116 6.21 -1.80 7.01
CA ASP A 116 6.76 -0.49 6.75
C ASP A 116 7.08 -0.37 5.25
N PHE A 117 6.40 0.54 4.56
CA PHE A 117 6.60 0.82 3.13
C PHE A 117 7.72 1.85 2.88
N GLY A 118 8.37 2.32 3.94
CA GLY A 118 9.46 3.27 3.88
C GLY A 118 8.99 4.69 3.59
N ASN A 119 9.96 5.55 3.24
CA ASN A 119 9.74 6.96 3.02
C ASN A 119 9.18 7.22 1.61
N LEU A 120 7.91 7.59 1.54
CA LEU A 120 7.18 7.84 0.30
C LEU A 120 7.02 9.35 0.10
N GLY A 121 7.16 9.79 -1.15
CA GLY A 121 7.00 11.20 -1.50
C GLY A 121 5.53 11.64 -1.62
N PRO A 122 5.30 12.94 -1.88
CA PRO A 122 3.95 13.44 -2.09
C PRO A 122 3.25 12.77 -3.28
N GLY A 123 1.95 12.56 -3.17
CA GLY A 123 1.13 11.94 -4.23
C GLY A 123 -0.13 11.28 -3.70
N ASN A 124 -0.90 10.69 -4.62
CA ASN A 124 -2.08 9.88 -4.30
C ASN A 124 -1.69 8.40 -4.20
N TYR A 125 -2.29 7.74 -3.24
CA TYR A 125 -2.01 6.37 -2.88
C TYR A 125 -3.31 5.67 -2.50
N TYR A 126 -3.29 4.35 -2.52
CA TYR A 126 -4.39 3.58 -1.99
C TYR A 126 -3.92 2.23 -1.48
N TYR A 127 -4.64 1.73 -0.47
CA TYR A 127 -4.56 0.34 -0.06
C TYR A 127 -5.63 -0.45 -0.77
N GLU A 128 -5.23 -1.52 -1.45
CA GLU A 128 -6.11 -2.54 -1.98
C GLU A 128 -6.10 -3.72 -1.01
N ILE A 129 -7.29 -4.14 -0.59
CA ILE A 129 -7.48 -5.29 0.31
C ILE A 129 -8.36 -6.29 -0.40
N THR A 130 -7.84 -7.50 -0.56
CA THR A 130 -8.57 -8.60 -1.18
C THR A 130 -8.71 -9.74 -0.18
N GLY A 131 -9.70 -10.60 -0.40
CA GLY A 131 -9.89 -11.81 0.39
C GLY A 131 -11.15 -12.56 -0.02
N THR A 132 -11.40 -13.71 0.60
CA THR A 132 -12.61 -14.51 0.36
C THR A 132 -13.29 -14.88 1.67
N VAL A 133 -14.55 -14.50 1.82
CA VAL A 133 -15.36 -14.80 2.99
C VAL A 133 -15.83 -16.25 2.94
N LEU A 134 -15.30 -17.08 3.84
CA LEU A 134 -15.66 -18.49 3.99
C LEU A 134 -16.51 -18.74 5.24
N GLY A 135 -16.63 -17.76 6.13
CA GLY A 135 -17.38 -17.88 7.37
C GLY A 135 -18.88 -18.02 7.15
N LEU A 136 -19.50 -18.97 7.83
CA LEU A 136 -20.96 -19.17 7.82
C LEU A 136 -21.74 -17.99 8.42
N LYS A 137 -21.07 -17.10 9.16
CA LYS A 137 -21.61 -15.86 9.70
C LYS A 137 -20.94 -14.60 9.10
N GLY A 138 -20.16 -14.75 8.03
CA GLY A 138 -19.44 -13.68 7.38
C GLY A 138 -17.99 -13.60 7.85
N GLY A 139 -17.44 -12.39 7.84
CA GLY A 139 -16.08 -12.11 8.29
C GLY A 139 -15.87 -10.63 8.50
N SER A 140 -14.81 -10.24 9.19
CA SER A 140 -14.42 -8.83 9.25
C SER A 140 -12.93 -8.70 9.18
N TYR A 141 -12.46 -7.58 8.63
CA TYR A 141 -11.07 -7.19 8.68
C TYR A 141 -10.95 -5.76 9.20
N THR A 142 -9.79 -5.45 9.79
CA THR A 142 -9.41 -4.10 10.13
C THR A 142 -8.08 -3.75 9.47
N VAL A 143 -7.94 -2.49 9.11
CA VAL A 143 -6.70 -1.90 8.60
C VAL A 143 -6.44 -0.63 9.37
N ASP A 144 -5.20 -0.50 9.85
CA ASP A 144 -4.66 0.71 10.43
C ASP A 144 -3.50 1.19 9.55
N SER A 145 -3.35 2.50 9.42
CA SER A 145 -2.23 3.11 8.71
C SER A 145 -1.80 4.40 9.39
N TYR A 146 -0.49 4.59 9.56
CA TYR A 146 0.06 5.76 10.23
C TYR A 146 1.38 6.19 9.59
N ILE A 147 1.71 7.47 9.78
CA ILE A 147 3.01 8.00 9.42
C ILE A 147 3.99 7.70 10.55
N SER A 148 5.08 7.02 10.23
CA SER A 148 6.20 6.82 11.13
C SER A 148 7.00 8.13 11.24
N PRO A 149 7.26 8.66 12.45
CA PRO A 149 8.09 9.83 12.63
C PRO A 149 9.50 9.55 12.09
N VAL A 150 9.88 10.20 11.00
CA VAL A 150 11.27 10.21 10.56
C VAL A 150 12.02 11.23 11.42
N PRO A 151 13.04 10.87 12.21
CA PRO A 151 13.80 11.84 12.97
C PRO A 151 14.40 12.86 12.02
N GLU A 152 14.00 14.12 12.16
CA GLU A 152 14.49 15.16 11.27
C GLU A 152 16.01 15.27 11.39
N PRO A 153 16.75 15.44 10.27
CA PRO A 153 18.20 15.66 10.28
C PRO A 153 18.62 16.78 11.24
N GLU A 154 17.74 17.77 11.42
CA GLU A 154 17.91 18.89 12.33
C GLU A 154 18.05 18.44 13.79
N THR A 155 17.35 17.40 14.22
CA THR A 155 17.48 16.86 15.58
C THR A 155 18.89 16.33 15.83
N TYR A 156 19.50 15.67 14.84
CA TYR A 156 20.89 15.22 14.94
C TYR A 156 21.88 16.38 14.86
N ALA A 157 21.63 17.38 14.01
CA ALA A 157 22.44 18.59 13.97
C ALA A 157 22.38 19.36 15.29
N MET A 158 21.22 19.45 15.92
CA MET A 158 21.01 20.06 17.24
C MET A 158 21.66 19.25 18.35
N LEU A 159 21.58 17.92 18.29
CA LEU A 159 22.30 17.03 19.21
C LEU A 159 23.81 17.24 19.09
N LEU A 160 24.34 17.26 17.87
CA LEU A 160 25.76 17.50 17.61
C LEU A 160 26.19 18.91 18.01
N ALA A 161 25.35 19.92 17.79
CA ALA A 161 25.58 21.28 18.25
C ALA A 161 25.62 21.33 19.79
N GLY A 162 24.67 20.69 20.47
CA GLY A 162 24.65 20.55 21.93
C GLY A 162 25.91 19.86 22.47
N LEU A 163 26.30 18.74 21.88
CA LEU A 163 27.53 18.01 22.23
C LEU A 163 28.79 18.85 21.96
N GLY A 164 28.82 19.59 20.86
CA GLY A 164 29.91 20.52 20.51
C GLY A 164 30.08 21.61 21.56
N MET A 165 28.98 22.22 22.02
CA MET A 165 28.99 23.23 23.08
C MET A 165 29.50 22.68 24.42
N ILE A 166 29.08 21.46 24.79
CA ILE A 166 29.53 20.80 26.02
C ILE A 166 31.03 20.47 25.94
N GLY A 167 31.48 19.84 24.85
CA GLY A 167 32.88 19.49 24.64
C GLY A 167 33.81 20.71 24.65
N PHE A 168 33.37 21.80 24.03
CA PHE A 168 34.10 23.06 24.04
C PHE A 168 34.18 23.69 25.44
N SER A 169 33.11 23.60 26.23
CA SER A 169 33.07 24.09 27.62
C SER A 169 34.01 23.31 28.54
N VAL A 170 34.14 21.99 28.35
CA VAL A 170 35.08 21.15 29.10
C VAL A 170 36.53 21.46 28.73
N ARG A 171 36.83 21.68 27.45
CA ARG A 171 38.19 22.05 26.97
C ARG A 171 38.71 23.33 27.65
N ARG A 172 37.83 24.31 27.89
CA ARG A 172 38.19 25.58 28.55
C ARG A 172 38.53 25.45 30.04
N ARG A 173 38.14 24.34 30.68
CA ARG A 173 38.37 24.10 32.13
C ARG A 173 39.65 23.34 32.43
N ARG A 174 40.39 22.87 31.41
CA ARG A 174 41.72 22.30 31.63
C ARG A 174 42.73 23.45 31.75
N PRO A 175 43.34 23.66 32.94
CA PRO A 175 44.50 24.54 33.04
C PRO A 175 45.65 23.89 32.25
N ILE A 176 46.42 24.73 31.55
CA ILE A 176 47.74 24.36 31.01
C ILE A 176 48.68 24.15 32.19
#